data_AF-V6KCR8-F1
#
_entry.id   AF-V6KCR8-F1
#
_cell.length_a   1.000
_cell.length_b   1.000
_cell.length_c   1.000
_cell.angle_alpha   90.00
_cell.angle_beta   90.00
_cell.angle_gamma   90.00
#
_symmetry.space_group_name_H-M   'P 1'
#
loop_
_entity.id
_entity.type
_entity.pdbx_description
1 polymer ?
#
loop_
_entity_poly.entity_id
_entity_poly.type
_entity_poly.pdbx_seq_one_letter_code
_entity_poly.pdbx_strand_id
1 'polypeptide(L)'
;MAESIASTLGAEPQRRSANGSEQLEVVAEKASLRVVIENPGRLTAQMKLWDSRGLAHHCDGRVFLSPEADAGHPCGCPPGMTERRARARHGQGPQPVTTLLFRLAGCPGLGSFRFRSSSWRFAETVEGIRTQLASVSAPALCDLAIRTVEFTAQNGRQVSYHKPVVKVLGPWAPSTAMALAA
;
A
#
# COMPACT_ATOMS: atom_id res chain seq x y z
N MET A 1 4.06 -11.79 19.42
CA MET A 1 4.07 -11.01 18.15
C MET A 1 3.29 -9.71 18.28
N ALA A 2 2.00 -9.75 18.65
CA ALA A 2 1.19 -8.54 18.82
C ALA A 2 1.79 -7.56 19.85
N GLU A 3 2.30 -8.04 20.99
CA GLU A 3 2.95 -7.19 21.99
C GLU A 3 4.22 -6.52 21.47
N SER A 4 5.05 -7.23 20.69
CA SER A 4 6.27 -6.68 20.09
C SER A 4 5.95 -5.57 19.07
N ILE A 5 4.89 -5.75 18.28
CA ILE A 5 4.37 -4.72 17.37
C ILE A 5 3.86 -3.54 18.19
N ALA A 6 3.01 -3.79 19.19
CA ALA A 6 2.42 -2.77 20.05
C ALA A 6 3.50 -1.93 20.74
N SER A 7 4.52 -2.57 21.33
CA SER A 7 5.69 -1.89 21.90
C SER A 7 6.44 -1.03 20.88
N THR A 8 6.70 -1.55 19.68
CA THR A 8 7.37 -0.77 18.60
C THR A 8 6.55 0.45 18.20
N LEU A 9 5.23 0.33 18.20
CA LEU A 9 4.31 1.40 17.80
C LEU A 9 3.99 2.36 18.95
N GLY A 10 4.23 1.96 20.21
CA GLY A 10 3.73 2.67 21.39
C GLY A 10 2.20 2.58 21.47
N ALA A 11 1.67 1.39 21.25
CA ALA A 11 0.25 1.07 21.21
C ALA A 11 -0.06 -0.10 22.14
N GLU A 12 -1.34 -0.43 22.29
CA GLU A 12 -1.79 -1.63 23.02
C GLU A 12 -2.46 -2.63 22.06
N PRO A 13 -2.21 -3.94 22.23
CA PRO A 13 -2.94 -4.95 21.49
C PRO A 13 -4.36 -5.09 22.04
N GLN A 14 -5.35 -5.14 21.16
CA GLN A 14 -6.75 -5.36 21.50
C GLN A 14 -7.31 -6.59 20.79
N ARG A 15 -8.33 -7.20 21.39
CA ARG A 15 -9.09 -8.27 20.75
C ARG A 15 -10.19 -7.68 19.90
N ARG A 16 -10.36 -8.21 18.70
CA ARG A 16 -11.43 -7.83 17.79
C ARG A 16 -12.10 -9.08 17.24
N SER A 17 -13.42 -9.12 17.36
CA SER A 17 -14.24 -10.14 16.69
C SER A 17 -14.53 -9.71 15.27
N ALA A 18 -14.04 -10.46 14.29
CA ALA A 18 -14.30 -10.24 12.87
C ALA A 18 -14.62 -11.56 12.17
N ASN A 19 -15.72 -11.58 11.41
CA ASN A 19 -16.19 -12.74 10.64
C ASN A 19 -16.30 -14.04 11.48
N GLY A 20 -16.75 -13.94 12.74
CA GLY A 20 -16.90 -15.10 13.63
C GLY A 20 -15.61 -15.65 14.24
N SER A 21 -14.47 -14.97 14.06
CA SER A 21 -13.17 -15.32 14.66
C SER A 21 -12.64 -14.20 15.55
N GLU A 22 -12.05 -14.55 16.68
CA GLU A 22 -11.26 -13.60 17.48
C GLU A 22 -9.91 -13.35 16.80
N GLN A 23 -9.56 -12.09 16.63
CA GLN A 23 -8.30 -11.65 16.06
C GLN A 23 -7.64 -10.64 17.00
N LEU A 24 -6.30 -10.63 17.01
CA LEU A 24 -5.54 -9.58 17.67
C LEU A 24 -5.33 -8.42 16.69
N GLU A 25 -5.61 -7.20 17.15
CA GLU A 25 -5.39 -5.97 16.41
C GLU A 25 -4.51 -5.04 17.26
N VAL A 26 -3.63 -4.29 16.62
CA VAL A 26 -2.86 -3.22 17.28
C VAL A 26 -3.32 -1.91 16.67
N VAL A 27 -3.92 -1.05 17.48
CA VAL A 27 -4.36 0.28 17.06
C VAL A 27 -3.37 1.30 17.59
N ALA A 28 -2.71 1.99 16.67
CA ALA A 28 -1.76 3.05 16.99
C ALA A 28 -2.31 4.40 16.53
N GLU A 29 -2.20 5.41 17.38
CA GLU A 29 -2.55 6.80 17.03
C GLU A 29 -1.47 7.47 16.16
N LYS A 30 -0.33 6.80 15.95
CA LYS A 30 0.74 7.30 15.08
C LYS A 30 0.35 7.20 13.61
N ALA A 31 0.30 8.34 12.95
CA ALA A 31 0.03 8.46 11.52
C ALA A 31 1.20 8.00 10.61
N SER A 32 2.31 7.49 11.15
CA SER A 32 3.50 7.09 10.38
C SER A 32 4.32 5.98 11.02
N LEU A 33 4.88 5.11 10.17
CA LEU A 33 5.71 3.96 10.50
C LEU A 33 7.05 4.04 9.77
N ARG A 34 8.15 3.72 10.47
CA ARG A 34 9.41 3.40 9.80
C ARG A 34 9.41 1.97 9.33
N VAL A 35 9.55 1.80 8.02
CA VAL A 35 9.46 0.52 7.34
C VAL A 35 10.67 0.29 6.47
N VAL A 36 10.97 -0.98 6.21
CA VAL A 36 11.98 -1.42 5.26
C VAL A 36 11.27 -2.01 4.05
N ILE A 37 11.64 -1.55 2.87
CA ILE A 37 11.14 -2.07 1.59
C ILE A 37 12.33 -2.67 0.86
N GLU A 38 12.30 -3.98 0.59
CA GLU A 38 13.48 -4.70 0.08
C GLU A 38 13.89 -4.27 -1.32
N ASN A 39 12.91 -4.01 -2.19
CA ASN A 39 13.11 -3.69 -3.59
C ASN A 39 11.83 -3.07 -4.19
N PRO A 40 11.90 -2.44 -5.38
CA PRO A 40 10.75 -1.83 -6.03
C PRO A 40 9.57 -2.80 -6.28
N GLY A 41 9.85 -4.09 -6.49
CA GLY A 41 8.83 -5.11 -6.74
C GLY A 41 7.92 -5.40 -5.55
N ARG A 42 8.28 -4.94 -4.34
CA ARG A 42 7.43 -5.03 -3.13
C ARG A 42 6.27 -4.03 -3.11
N LEU A 43 6.26 -3.07 -4.04
CA LEU A 43 5.17 -2.11 -4.25
C LEU A 43 4.52 -2.35 -5.61
N THR A 44 3.28 -2.81 -5.60
CA THR A 44 2.52 -3.11 -6.83
C THR A 44 1.29 -2.22 -6.92
N ALA A 45 1.02 -1.67 -8.11
CA ALA A 45 -0.26 -1.06 -8.46
C ALA A 45 -0.98 -1.99 -9.45
N GLN A 46 -2.07 -2.61 -9.03
CA GLN A 46 -2.94 -3.40 -9.89
C GLN A 46 -4.30 -2.71 -10.00
N MET A 47 -5.10 -3.15 -10.96
CA MET A 47 -6.44 -2.66 -11.22
C MET A 47 -7.36 -3.89 -11.29
N LYS A 48 -8.42 -3.93 -10.47
CA LYS A 48 -9.35 -5.06 -10.37
C LYS A 48 -10.81 -4.63 -10.48
N LEU A 49 -11.57 -5.33 -11.31
CA LEU A 49 -13.04 -5.26 -11.33
C LEU A 49 -13.60 -6.59 -10.83
N TRP A 50 -14.47 -6.53 -9.84
CA TRP A 50 -15.21 -7.68 -9.34
C TRP A 50 -16.68 -7.52 -9.71
N ASP A 51 -17.30 -8.56 -10.23
CA ASP A 51 -18.73 -8.63 -10.49
C ASP A 51 -19.34 -9.86 -9.79
N SER A 52 -20.60 -10.17 -10.10
CA SER A 52 -21.31 -11.31 -9.52
C SER A 52 -20.71 -12.68 -9.89
N ARG A 53 -19.87 -12.76 -10.93
CA ARG A 53 -19.22 -14.00 -11.39
C ARG A 53 -17.77 -14.12 -10.91
N GLY A 54 -17.23 -13.07 -10.29
CA GLY A 54 -15.89 -13.06 -9.72
C GLY A 54 -15.01 -11.95 -10.30
N LEU A 55 -13.73 -12.26 -10.54
CA LEU A 55 -12.74 -11.30 -11.02
C LEU A 55 -12.92 -11.08 -12.53
N ALA A 56 -13.76 -10.10 -12.89
CA ALA A 56 -14.07 -9.76 -14.27
C ALA A 56 -12.93 -9.05 -15.01
N HIS A 57 -12.04 -8.35 -14.29
CA HIS A 57 -10.91 -7.65 -14.89
C HIS A 57 -9.74 -7.59 -13.93
N HIS A 58 -8.53 -7.89 -14.41
CA HIS A 58 -7.30 -7.74 -13.65
C HIS A 58 -6.15 -7.31 -14.54
N CYS A 59 -5.67 -6.08 -14.33
CA CYS A 59 -4.59 -5.51 -15.14
C CYS A 59 -3.64 -4.67 -14.27
N ASP A 60 -2.50 -4.26 -14.84
CA ASP A 60 -1.63 -3.22 -14.26
C ASP A 60 -1.98 -1.81 -14.79
N GLY A 61 -3.07 -1.72 -15.57
CA GLY A 61 -3.48 -0.53 -16.27
C GLY A 61 -2.87 -0.39 -17.67
N ARG A 62 -2.08 -1.35 -18.15
CA ARG A 62 -1.63 -1.44 -19.54
C ARG A 62 -2.02 -2.77 -20.14
N VAL A 63 -1.68 -3.85 -19.45
CA VAL A 63 -1.91 -5.22 -19.89
C VAL A 63 -2.67 -6.02 -18.84
N PHE A 64 -3.38 -7.06 -19.29
CA PHE A 64 -3.96 -8.03 -18.37
C PHE A 64 -2.88 -8.74 -17.55
N LEU A 65 -3.18 -8.96 -16.27
CA LEU A 65 -2.38 -9.77 -15.35
C LEU A 65 -3.04 -11.13 -15.08
N SER A 66 -4.35 -11.24 -15.30
CA SER A 66 -5.08 -12.50 -15.33
C SER A 66 -6.39 -12.32 -16.12
N PRO A 67 -7.00 -13.40 -16.64
CA PRO A 67 -6.56 -14.80 -16.58
C PRO A 67 -5.24 -15.03 -17.35
N GLU A 68 -4.58 -16.17 -17.08
CA GLU A 68 -3.27 -16.50 -17.68
C GLU A 68 -3.31 -16.48 -19.23
N ALA A 69 -4.41 -16.93 -19.82
CA ALA A 69 -4.62 -16.91 -21.27
C ALA A 69 -4.55 -15.51 -21.89
N ASP A 70 -4.93 -14.48 -21.14
CA ASP A 70 -4.93 -13.08 -21.60
C ASP A 70 -3.73 -12.29 -21.07
N ALA A 71 -2.93 -12.86 -20.17
CA ALA A 71 -1.83 -12.15 -19.51
C ALA A 71 -0.86 -11.56 -20.54
N GLY A 72 -0.50 -10.28 -20.37
CA GLY A 72 0.36 -9.55 -21.30
C GLY A 72 -0.37 -8.90 -22.48
N HIS A 73 -1.62 -9.27 -22.78
CA HIS A 73 -2.41 -8.60 -23.82
C HIS A 73 -2.92 -7.22 -23.35
N PRO A 74 -3.12 -6.25 -24.26
CA PRO A 74 -3.69 -4.95 -23.92
C PRO A 74 -5.01 -5.07 -23.17
N CYS A 75 -5.12 -4.41 -22.02
CA CYS A 75 -6.30 -4.53 -21.16
C CYS A 75 -7.53 -3.74 -21.64
N GLY A 76 -7.38 -2.84 -22.62
CA GLY A 76 -8.46 -1.98 -23.09
C GLY A 76 -8.91 -0.91 -22.07
N CYS A 77 -8.24 -0.78 -20.93
CA CYS A 77 -8.49 0.35 -20.02
C CYS A 77 -8.13 1.67 -20.72
N PRO A 78 -8.94 2.74 -20.54
CA PRO A 78 -8.62 4.05 -21.07
C PRO A 78 -7.24 4.52 -20.63
N PRO A 79 -6.49 5.30 -21.44
CA PRO A 79 -5.15 5.74 -21.05
C PRO A 79 -5.17 6.74 -19.88
N GLY A 80 -6.22 7.56 -19.77
CA GLY A 80 -6.33 8.62 -18.76
C GLY A 80 -6.91 8.15 -17.42
N MET A 81 -6.28 8.57 -16.32
CA MET A 81 -6.74 8.25 -14.96
C MET A 81 -8.11 8.83 -14.61
N THR A 82 -8.45 10.01 -15.16
CA THR A 82 -9.77 10.64 -14.98
C THR A 82 -10.89 9.74 -15.50
N GLU A 83 -10.73 9.20 -16.72
CA GLU A 83 -11.73 8.34 -17.34
C GLU A 83 -11.81 6.98 -16.64
N ARG A 84 -10.67 6.39 -16.25
CA ARG A 84 -10.64 5.16 -15.43
C ARG A 84 -11.44 5.32 -14.16
N ARG A 85 -11.22 6.42 -13.44
CA ARG A 85 -11.92 6.73 -12.19
C ARG A 85 -13.41 6.93 -12.43
N ALA A 86 -13.81 7.57 -13.52
CA ALA A 86 -15.21 7.74 -13.88
C ALA A 86 -15.90 6.39 -14.14
N ARG A 87 -15.34 5.53 -14.99
CA ARG A 87 -15.87 4.19 -15.26
C ARG A 87 -15.98 3.34 -13.99
N ALA A 88 -14.93 3.36 -13.17
CA ALA A 88 -14.90 2.60 -11.92
C ALA A 88 -15.94 3.07 -10.89
N ARG A 89 -16.27 4.37 -10.84
CA ARG A 89 -17.36 4.91 -10.00
C ARG A 89 -18.73 4.37 -10.40
N HIS A 90 -18.92 4.09 -11.68
CA HIS A 90 -20.15 3.49 -12.21
C HIS A 90 -20.11 1.95 -12.23
N GLY A 91 -19.08 1.32 -11.65
CA GLY A 91 -18.91 -0.14 -11.66
C GLY A 91 -18.55 -0.72 -13.03
N GLN A 92 -18.20 0.13 -14.01
CA GLN A 92 -17.90 -0.23 -15.40
C GLN A 92 -16.39 -0.34 -15.68
N GLY A 93 -15.56 -0.20 -14.64
CA GLY A 93 -14.12 -0.21 -14.79
C GLY A 93 -13.42 -0.69 -13.53
N PRO A 94 -12.19 -1.21 -13.66
CA PRO A 94 -11.45 -1.71 -12.51
C PRO A 94 -11.06 -0.59 -11.54
N GLN A 95 -10.99 -0.94 -10.26
CA GLN A 95 -10.50 -0.06 -9.18
C GLN A 95 -9.05 -0.39 -8.86
N PRO A 96 -8.25 0.60 -8.41
CA PRO A 96 -6.88 0.36 -8.01
C PRO A 96 -6.82 -0.54 -6.78
N VAL A 97 -5.81 -1.42 -6.77
CA VAL A 97 -5.40 -2.24 -5.65
C VAL A 97 -3.89 -2.08 -5.53
N THR A 98 -3.47 -1.12 -4.70
CA THR A 98 -2.06 -0.93 -4.37
C THR A 98 -1.70 -1.82 -3.19
N THR A 99 -0.67 -2.65 -3.35
CA THR A 99 -0.15 -3.51 -2.30
C THR A 99 1.31 -3.16 -2.04
N LEU A 100 1.64 -2.94 -0.78
CA LEU A 100 3.00 -2.76 -0.30
C LEU A 100 3.33 -3.88 0.68
N LEU A 101 4.40 -4.61 0.39
CA LEU A 101 5.02 -5.53 1.32
C LEU A 101 6.23 -4.85 1.96
N PHE A 102 6.36 -4.97 3.28
CA PHE A 102 7.42 -4.28 4.03
C PHE A 102 7.75 -5.02 5.33
N ARG A 103 8.86 -4.63 5.97
CA ARG A 103 9.17 -4.99 7.37
C ARG A 103 9.13 -3.76 8.26
N LEU A 104 8.86 -3.93 9.55
CA LEU A 104 9.00 -2.83 10.52
C LEU A 104 10.48 -2.59 10.80
N ALA A 105 10.95 -1.36 10.64
CA ALA A 105 12.38 -1.05 10.76
C ALA A 105 12.93 -1.25 12.17
N GLY A 106 12.10 -1.04 13.21
CA GLY A 106 12.48 -1.26 14.61
C GLY A 106 12.47 -2.73 15.04
N CYS A 107 11.87 -3.62 14.26
CA CYS A 107 11.74 -5.04 14.61
C CYS A 107 11.67 -5.91 13.33
N PRO A 108 12.72 -5.91 12.50
CA PRO A 108 12.70 -6.58 11.19
C PRO A 108 12.55 -8.10 11.29
N GLY A 109 12.83 -8.69 12.45
CA GLY A 109 12.68 -10.12 12.74
C GLY A 109 11.23 -10.60 12.87
N LEU A 110 10.23 -9.70 12.94
CA LEU A 110 8.82 -10.08 13.01
C LEU A 110 8.22 -10.56 11.68
N GLY A 111 9.00 -10.53 10.60
CA GLY A 111 8.57 -10.95 9.28
C GLY A 111 7.94 -9.85 8.45
N SER A 112 7.31 -10.23 7.32
CA SER A 112 6.75 -9.30 6.35
C SER A 112 5.31 -8.91 6.68
N PHE A 113 5.04 -7.62 6.57
CA PHE A 113 3.74 -6.99 6.69
C PHE A 113 3.22 -6.61 5.32
N ARG A 114 1.89 -6.47 5.22
CA ARG A 114 1.21 -6.07 4.00
C ARG A 114 0.30 -4.88 4.28
N PHE A 115 0.52 -3.80 3.55
CA PHE A 115 -0.40 -2.68 3.45
C PHE A 115 -1.13 -2.75 2.12
N ARG A 116 -2.46 -2.58 2.13
CA ARG A 116 -3.30 -2.60 0.93
C ARG A 116 -4.19 -1.36 0.91
N SER A 117 -4.31 -0.73 -0.26
CA SER A 117 -5.14 0.47 -0.45
C SER A 117 -5.83 0.47 -1.81
N SER A 118 -7.05 1.00 -1.85
CA SER A 118 -7.79 1.34 -3.07
C SER A 118 -7.73 2.84 -3.42
N SER A 119 -6.81 3.58 -2.81
CA SER A 119 -6.63 5.00 -3.08
C SER A 119 -6.05 5.23 -4.48
N TRP A 120 -6.83 5.88 -5.33
CA TRP A 120 -6.39 6.35 -6.64
C TRP A 120 -5.17 7.27 -6.55
N ARG A 121 -5.13 8.17 -5.57
CA ARG A 121 -4.01 9.09 -5.35
C ARG A 121 -2.74 8.35 -5.00
N PHE A 122 -2.84 7.25 -4.25
CA PHE A 122 -1.66 6.44 -3.95
C PHE A 122 -1.20 5.64 -5.16
N ALA A 123 -2.13 5.04 -5.92
CA ALA A 123 -1.83 4.35 -7.16
C ALA A 123 -1.08 5.24 -8.18
N GLU A 124 -1.49 6.51 -8.31
CA GLU A 124 -0.82 7.52 -9.16
C GLU A 124 0.67 7.75 -8.79
N THR A 125 1.05 7.52 -7.52
CA THR A 125 2.43 7.76 -7.03
C THR A 125 3.33 6.53 -7.10
N VAL A 126 2.79 5.34 -7.38
CA VAL A 126 3.54 4.07 -7.25
C VAL A 126 4.78 4.04 -8.13
N GLU A 127 4.69 4.46 -9.39
CA GLU A 127 5.82 4.42 -10.30
C GLU A 127 6.96 5.33 -9.84
N GLY A 128 6.63 6.54 -9.36
CA GLY A 128 7.63 7.45 -8.79
C GLY A 128 8.33 6.86 -7.56
N ILE A 129 7.57 6.20 -6.67
CA ILE A 129 8.15 5.52 -5.50
C ILE A 129 9.04 4.35 -5.93
N ARG A 130 8.63 3.56 -6.92
CA ARG A 130 9.43 2.45 -7.46
C ARG A 130 10.75 2.94 -8.06
N THR A 131 10.74 4.04 -8.79
CA THR A 131 11.95 4.68 -9.31
C THR A 131 12.87 5.13 -8.18
N GLN A 132 12.32 5.74 -7.12
CA GLN A 132 13.11 6.11 -5.94
C GLN A 132 13.71 4.88 -5.26
N LEU A 133 12.93 3.83 -5.03
CA LEU A 133 13.42 2.56 -4.46
C LEU A 133 14.53 1.93 -5.32
N ALA A 134 14.41 1.99 -6.65
CA ALA A 134 15.40 1.45 -7.56
C ALA A 134 16.74 2.18 -7.45
N SER A 135 16.70 3.50 -7.22
CA SER A 135 17.91 4.34 -7.08
C SER A 135 18.75 4.02 -5.83
N VAL A 136 18.14 3.46 -4.77
CA VAL A 136 18.84 3.13 -3.51
C VAL A 136 19.78 1.93 -3.66
N SER A 137 19.51 1.01 -4.61
CA SER A 137 20.32 -0.20 -4.87
C SER A 137 20.54 -1.13 -3.65
N ALA A 138 19.72 -0.99 -2.61
CA ALA A 138 19.73 -1.76 -1.38
C ALA A 138 18.31 -1.73 -0.76
N PRO A 139 18.01 -2.57 0.26
CA PRO A 139 16.79 -2.39 1.05
C PRO A 139 16.69 -0.94 1.53
N ALA A 140 15.52 -0.32 1.34
CA ALA A 140 15.33 1.10 1.60
C ALA A 140 14.60 1.34 2.92
N LEU A 141 15.11 2.26 3.73
CA LEU A 141 14.38 2.80 4.88
C LEU A 141 13.36 3.82 4.37
N CYS A 142 12.10 3.64 4.75
CA CYS A 142 11.00 4.47 4.30
C CYS A 142 10.12 4.95 5.46
N ASP A 143 9.46 6.09 5.25
CA ASP A 143 8.24 6.45 5.99
C ASP A 143 7.02 5.88 5.27
N LEU A 144 6.20 5.11 5.96
CA LEU A 144 4.85 4.78 5.52
C LEU A 144 3.87 5.55 6.42
N ALA A 145 3.09 6.45 5.85
CA ALA A 145 2.20 7.31 6.60
C ALA A 145 0.81 7.43 5.98
N ILE A 146 -0.19 7.71 6.82
CA ILE A 146 -1.49 8.21 6.38
C ILE A 146 -1.51 9.71 6.65
N ARG A 147 -1.68 10.51 5.60
CA ARG A 147 -1.70 11.98 5.68
C ARG A 147 -3.09 12.50 5.38
N THR A 148 -3.57 13.42 6.21
CA THR A 148 -4.75 14.24 5.92
C THR A 148 -4.39 15.30 4.89
N VAL A 149 -5.23 15.46 3.87
CA VAL A 149 -5.13 16.50 2.87
C VAL A 149 -6.40 17.32 2.94
N GLU A 150 -6.24 18.63 3.13
CA GLU A 150 -7.33 19.58 3.22
C GLU A 150 -7.13 20.66 2.17
N PHE A 151 -8.16 20.94 1.37
CA PHE A 151 -8.13 21.98 0.37
C PHE A 151 -9.54 22.47 0.03
N THR A 152 -9.63 23.70 -0.46
CA THR A 152 -10.86 24.24 -1.04
C THR A 152 -10.97 23.81 -2.50
N ALA A 153 -12.01 23.07 -2.86
CA ALA A 153 -12.31 22.73 -4.23
C ALA A 153 -12.73 23.96 -5.05
N GLN A 154 -12.65 23.87 -6.37
CA GLN A 154 -12.99 24.98 -7.29
C GLN A 154 -14.41 25.54 -7.10
N ASN A 155 -15.33 24.73 -6.56
CA ASN A 155 -16.70 25.15 -6.24
C ASN A 155 -16.85 25.72 -4.82
N GLY A 156 -15.75 26.09 -4.15
CA GLY A 156 -15.74 26.65 -2.80
C GLY A 156 -15.93 25.65 -1.66
N ARG A 157 -16.18 24.36 -1.95
CA ARG A 157 -16.34 23.34 -0.90
C ARG A 157 -15.02 22.98 -0.25
N GLN A 158 -14.98 22.95 1.08
CA GLN A 158 -13.87 22.35 1.82
C GLN A 158 -13.89 20.84 1.61
N VAL A 159 -12.73 20.28 1.26
CA VAL A 159 -12.52 18.85 1.05
C VAL A 159 -11.39 18.40 1.94
N SER A 160 -11.67 17.47 2.85
CA SER A 160 -10.68 16.76 3.65
C SER A 160 -10.71 15.27 3.30
N TYR A 161 -9.54 14.68 3.05
CA TYR A 161 -9.42 13.24 2.83
C TYR A 161 -8.05 12.72 3.30
N HIS A 162 -7.99 11.44 3.64
CA HIS A 162 -6.73 10.79 4.00
C HIS A 162 -6.13 10.05 2.81
N LYS A 163 -4.81 10.13 2.66
CA LYS A 163 -4.07 9.36 1.66
C LYS A 163 -2.85 8.66 2.26
N PRO A 164 -2.56 7.43 1.83
CA PRO A 164 -1.27 6.81 2.10
C PRO A 164 -0.16 7.58 1.37
N VAL A 165 1.00 7.70 2.03
CA VAL A 165 2.22 8.28 1.47
C VAL A 165 3.39 7.40 1.87
N VAL A 166 4.25 7.11 0.91
CA VAL A 166 5.54 6.46 1.15
C VAL A 166 6.64 7.44 0.80
N LYS A 167 7.54 7.70 1.76
CA LYS A 167 8.74 8.53 1.54
C LYS A 167 9.98 7.66 1.67
N VAL A 168 10.74 7.52 0.59
CA VAL A 168 12.05 6.86 0.62
C VAL A 168 13.05 7.78 1.32
N LEU A 169 13.73 7.30 2.36
CA LEU A 169 14.69 8.09 3.14
C LEU A 169 16.14 7.81 2.74
N GLY A 170 16.41 6.61 2.20
CA GLY A 170 17.75 6.16 1.82
C GLY A 170 17.93 4.67 2.06
N PRO A 171 19.18 4.16 1.98
CA PRO A 171 19.49 2.78 2.29
C PRO A 171 19.19 2.46 3.75
N TRP A 172 18.66 1.28 4.01
CA TRP A 172 18.48 0.75 5.35
C TRP A 172 19.74 0.02 5.79
N ALA A 173 20.33 0.48 6.89
CA ALA A 173 21.33 -0.26 7.64
C ALA A 173 20.65 -0.86 8.88
N PRO A 174 20.68 -2.19 9.09
CA PRO A 174 20.25 -2.76 10.36
C PRO A 174 21.12 -2.18 11.47
N SER A 175 20.52 -1.76 12.59
CA SER A 175 21.32 -1.36 13.73
C SER A 175 22.06 -2.60 14.25
N THR A 176 23.38 -2.50 14.37
CA THR A 176 24.24 -3.57 14.89
C THR A 176 23.99 -3.87 16.37
N ALA A 177 23.06 -3.16 17.02
CA ALA A 177 22.80 -3.21 18.47
C ALA A 177 21.99 -4.44 18.94
N MET A 178 21.58 -5.35 18.05
CA MET A 178 20.83 -6.57 18.42
C MET A 178 21.59 -7.89 18.20
N ALA A 179 22.89 -7.85 17.88
CA ALA A 179 23.68 -9.06 17.67
C ALA A 179 24.38 -9.62 18.92
N LEU A 180 24.20 -9.00 20.10
CA LEU A 180 24.89 -9.38 21.36
C LEU A 180 23.94 -9.89 22.47
N ALA A 181 22.74 -10.34 22.13
CA ALA A 181 21.80 -10.91 23.11
C ALA A 181 21.21 -12.26 22.66
N ALA A 182 22.08 -13.16 22.16
CA ALA A 182 21.77 -14.56 21.95
C ALA A 182 22.85 -15.42 22.59
#